data_AF-A0A7X6I9X6-F1
#
_entry.id   AF-A0A7X6I9X6-F1
#
_cell.length_a   1.000
_cell.length_b   1.000
_cell.length_c   1.000
_cell.angle_alpha   90.00
_cell.angle_beta   90.00
_cell.angle_gamma   90.00
#
_symmetry.space_group_name_H-M   'P 1'
#
loop_
_entity.id
_entity.type
_entity.pdbx_description
1 polymer ?
#
loop_
_entity_poly.entity_id
_entity_poly.type
_entity_poly.pdbx_seq_one_letter_code
_entity_poly.pdbx_strand_id
1 'polypeptide(L)'
;MKIKDQIEKRENVFSWGALLLGLFLFSMAPSVSAQLIDVVAPRLDYIPPFPIMALQEIEMSAVVADEAGVRSVRLFYRKKGEEAYQSLSFEKLRGDEKKGVYRLSIPRLEVGPEGLEYYLVAENVSGNRTVKGEALRPLFMRAILPKPTLKEAQRRFEWLKEAWEEKDLDEMRALSEMPAPREEFFRLLFENYRSVQLEMTLEEADRDGDDRVVAARFMIKSLVDAQGNRVVPGAAWATARVRLPFPGNENETWGKIIWE
;
A
#
# COMPACT_ATOMS: atom_id res chain seq x y z
N MET A 1 -8.38 61.30 -117.18
CA MET A 1 -8.13 62.46 -116.29
C MET A 1 -8.30 61.98 -114.84
N LYS A 2 -7.18 61.95 -114.08
CA LYS A 2 -6.98 61.78 -112.60
C LYS A 2 -7.70 60.59 -111.91
N ILE A 3 -7.07 59.42 -111.71
CA ILE A 3 -6.06 58.98 -110.70
C ILE A 3 -6.53 59.15 -109.24
N LYS A 4 -6.72 57.99 -108.58
CA LYS A 4 -7.09 57.77 -107.17
C LYS A 4 -5.84 57.71 -106.27
N ASP A 5 -6.02 58.30 -105.09
CA ASP A 5 -5.20 58.29 -103.87
C ASP A 5 -4.77 56.88 -103.41
N GLN A 6 -3.48 56.63 -103.19
CA GLN A 6 -2.68 56.88 -101.97
C GLN A 6 -2.96 55.89 -100.82
N ILE A 7 -2.14 54.83 -100.74
CA ILE A 7 -1.81 54.12 -99.51
C ILE A 7 -0.29 53.92 -99.51
N GLU A 8 0.41 54.69 -98.69
CA GLU A 8 1.83 54.52 -98.42
C GLU A 8 2.07 54.74 -96.93
N LYS A 9 2.43 53.68 -96.20
CA LYS A 9 3.51 53.72 -95.20
C LYS A 9 3.82 52.31 -94.69
N ARG A 10 4.92 51.76 -95.20
CA ARG A 10 5.69 50.68 -94.60
C ARG A 10 6.98 51.30 -94.09
N GLU A 11 7.27 51.18 -92.80
CA GLU A 11 8.63 51.33 -92.31
C GLU A 11 9.00 50.12 -91.44
N ASN A 12 9.97 49.38 -91.94
CA ASN A 12 10.80 48.43 -91.21
C ASN A 12 11.81 49.22 -90.38
N VAL A 13 11.98 48.89 -89.10
CA VAL A 13 13.30 49.03 -88.44
C VAL A 13 13.54 47.81 -87.55
N PHE A 14 14.61 47.10 -87.89
CA PHE A 14 15.20 45.98 -87.17
C PHE A 14 16.35 46.54 -86.31
N SER A 15 16.45 46.21 -85.02
CA SER A 15 17.72 46.35 -84.28
C SER A 15 17.79 45.39 -83.10
N TRP A 16 18.98 44.82 -82.95
CA TRP A 16 19.42 43.78 -82.01
C TRP A 16 19.75 44.30 -80.60
N GLY A 17 19.66 43.41 -79.61
CA GLY A 17 20.22 43.53 -78.24
C GLY A 17 19.12 43.65 -77.18
N ALA A 18 19.06 42.90 -76.07
CA ALA A 18 20.02 42.04 -75.41
C ALA A 18 19.29 41.02 -74.51
N LEU A 19 19.94 39.89 -74.27
CA LEU A 19 19.66 38.91 -73.21
C LEU A 19 19.46 39.56 -71.84
N LEU A 20 18.44 39.14 -71.08
CA LEU A 20 18.40 39.01 -69.61
C LEU A 20 17.13 38.20 -69.27
N LEU A 21 17.25 36.88 -69.06
CA LEU A 21 17.33 36.22 -67.75
C LEU A 21 16.16 36.56 -66.80
N GLY A 22 15.26 35.59 -66.60
CA GLY A 22 14.16 35.71 -65.64
C GLY A 22 13.31 34.45 -65.52
N LEU A 23 13.92 33.33 -65.11
CA LEU A 23 13.17 32.16 -64.62
C LEU A 23 12.56 32.53 -63.25
N PHE A 24 11.25 32.79 -63.19
CA PHE A 24 10.50 32.80 -61.94
C PHE A 24 10.14 31.35 -61.57
N LEU A 25 11.07 30.64 -60.93
CA LEU A 25 10.74 29.43 -60.19
C LEU A 25 10.14 29.84 -58.85
N PHE A 26 8.81 29.83 -58.77
CA PHE A 26 8.11 29.94 -57.50
C PHE A 26 8.34 28.63 -56.73
N SER A 27 9.43 28.57 -55.96
CA SER A 27 9.68 27.50 -55.01
C SER A 27 8.68 27.63 -53.86
N MET A 28 7.51 27.00 -53.98
CA MET A 28 6.72 26.66 -52.80
C MET A 28 7.46 25.56 -52.05
N ALA A 29 8.41 25.95 -51.21
CA ALA A 29 8.84 25.06 -50.15
C ALA A 29 7.63 24.87 -49.22
N PRO A 30 7.16 23.63 -48.96
CA PRO A 30 6.16 23.42 -47.93
C PRO A 30 6.77 23.87 -46.60
N SER A 31 6.13 24.82 -45.93
CA SER A 31 6.48 25.17 -44.55
C SER A 31 6.16 23.98 -43.67
N VAL A 32 7.15 23.12 -43.42
CA VAL A 32 7.06 22.11 -42.36
C VAL A 32 7.09 22.88 -41.04
N SER A 33 5.92 23.07 -40.44
CA SER A 33 5.82 23.54 -39.07
C SER A 33 6.31 22.41 -38.16
N ALA A 34 7.53 22.51 -37.65
CA ALA A 34 8.00 21.63 -36.59
C ALA A 34 7.13 21.88 -35.34
N GLN A 35 6.20 20.98 -35.06
CA GLN A 35 5.51 20.98 -33.77
C GLN A 35 6.55 20.66 -32.69
N LEU A 36 6.73 21.59 -31.76
CA LEU A 36 7.61 21.38 -30.62
C LEU A 36 6.99 20.29 -29.74
N ILE A 37 7.58 19.09 -29.75
CA ILE A 37 7.16 18.00 -28.87
C ILE A 37 7.69 18.33 -27.47
N ASP A 38 6.79 18.37 -26.49
CA ASP A 38 7.20 18.48 -25.10
C ASP A 38 7.83 17.15 -24.65
N VAL A 39 9.03 17.25 -24.08
CA VAL A 39 9.85 16.12 -23.58
C VAL A 39 10.08 16.20 -22.07
N VAL A 40 9.55 17.22 -21.40
CA VAL A 40 9.71 17.42 -19.96
C VAL A 40 8.61 16.64 -19.23
N ALA A 41 8.99 15.87 -18.20
CA ALA A 41 8.03 15.12 -17.40
C ALA A 41 7.42 15.96 -16.26
N PRO A 42 6.21 15.60 -15.76
CA PRO A 42 5.60 16.30 -14.63
C PRO A 42 6.47 16.31 -13.39
N ARG A 43 6.47 17.42 -12.65
CA ARG A 43 6.95 17.45 -11.27
C ARG A 43 5.92 16.82 -10.35
N LEU A 44 6.33 15.83 -9.55
CA LEU A 44 5.48 15.10 -8.59
C LEU A 44 5.99 15.30 -7.15
N ASP A 45 5.31 16.14 -6.39
CA ASP A 45 5.54 16.31 -4.95
C ASP A 45 4.57 15.42 -4.16
N TYR A 46 5.11 14.50 -3.39
CA TYR A 46 4.33 13.55 -2.61
C TYR A 46 5.03 13.23 -1.29
N ILE A 47 4.26 13.27 -0.20
CA ILE A 47 4.66 12.90 1.16
C ILE A 47 3.76 11.74 1.59
N PRO A 48 4.32 10.57 1.95
CA PRO A 48 3.53 9.45 2.43
C PRO A 48 2.73 9.79 3.71
N PRO A 49 1.47 9.35 3.82
CA PRO A 49 0.74 9.45 5.07
C PRO A 49 1.41 8.56 6.14
N PHE A 50 1.57 9.11 7.34
CA PHE A 50 2.10 8.37 8.50
C PHE A 50 1.51 8.92 9.81
N PRO A 51 1.09 8.05 10.76
CA PRO A 51 0.96 6.60 10.62
C PRO A 51 -0.25 6.20 9.76
N ILE A 52 -0.21 5.01 9.14
CA ILE A 52 -1.41 4.37 8.61
C ILE A 52 -1.84 3.23 9.54
N MET A 53 -3.14 3.10 9.77
CA MET A 53 -3.69 2.05 10.61
C MET A 53 -4.14 0.88 9.74
N ALA A 54 -3.78 -0.34 10.12
CA ALA A 54 -4.29 -1.53 9.44
C ALA A 54 -5.82 -1.57 9.55
N LEU A 55 -6.49 -2.09 8.52
CA LEU A 55 -7.95 -2.19 8.45
C LEU A 55 -8.67 -0.82 8.51
N GLN A 56 -7.96 0.28 8.25
CA GLN A 56 -8.53 1.58 7.99
C GLN A 56 -8.25 2.02 6.55
N GLU A 57 -9.08 2.93 6.08
CA GLU A 57 -8.94 3.56 4.77
C GLU A 57 -7.71 4.49 4.77
N ILE A 58 -6.93 4.49 3.68
CA ILE A 58 -5.73 5.32 3.56
C ILE A 58 -5.99 6.46 2.57
N GLU A 59 -5.91 7.68 3.08
CA GLU A 59 -6.02 8.89 2.28
C GLU A 59 -4.64 9.36 1.81
N MET A 60 -4.48 9.56 0.50
CA MET A 60 -3.23 10.00 -0.11
C MET A 60 -3.42 11.33 -0.84
N SER A 61 -2.42 12.20 -0.79
CA SER A 61 -2.42 13.49 -1.48
C SER A 61 -1.08 13.77 -2.16
N ALA A 62 -1.11 14.35 -3.36
CA ALA A 62 0.07 14.76 -4.10
C ALA A 62 -0.16 16.10 -4.80
N VAL A 63 0.91 16.88 -4.98
CA VAL A 63 0.91 18.09 -5.81
C VAL A 63 1.67 17.79 -7.09
N VAL A 64 1.03 17.98 -8.24
CA VAL A 64 1.62 17.68 -9.55
C VAL A 64 1.55 18.90 -10.45
N ALA A 65 2.65 19.19 -11.15
CA ALA A 65 2.74 20.33 -12.06
C ALA A 65 3.50 19.98 -13.35
N ASP A 66 3.04 20.48 -14.49
CA ASP A 66 3.63 20.31 -15.82
C ASP A 66 3.18 21.45 -16.75
N GLU A 67 4.06 21.99 -17.58
CA GLU A 67 3.75 23.11 -18.46
C GLU A 67 2.88 22.73 -19.68
N ALA A 68 2.96 21.49 -20.15
CA ALA A 68 2.10 20.97 -21.20
C ALA A 68 0.74 20.53 -20.65
N GLY A 69 0.68 20.20 -19.35
CA GLY A 69 -0.53 19.84 -18.64
C GLY A 69 -0.50 18.41 -18.13
N VAL A 70 -1.09 18.18 -16.96
CA VAL A 70 -1.10 16.89 -16.27
C VAL A 70 -2.28 16.05 -16.77
N ARG A 71 -1.98 14.88 -17.36
CA ARG A 71 -2.98 13.94 -17.88
C ARG A 71 -3.49 12.99 -16.81
N SER A 72 -2.59 12.39 -16.01
CA SER A 72 -3.00 11.44 -14.98
C SER A 72 -1.99 11.36 -13.83
N VAL A 73 -2.48 10.97 -12.66
CA VAL A 73 -1.67 10.59 -11.51
C VAL A 73 -2.24 9.25 -11.02
N ARG A 74 -1.42 8.20 -11.03
CA ARG A 74 -1.83 6.84 -10.67
C ARG A 74 -0.97 6.29 -9.55
N LEU A 75 -1.62 5.60 -8.63
CA LEU A 75 -1.02 4.72 -7.65
C LEU A 75 -1.03 3.30 -8.21
N PHE A 76 0.09 2.62 -8.06
CA PHE A 76 0.17 1.17 -8.18
C PHE A 76 0.55 0.62 -6.81
N TYR A 77 -0.24 -0.29 -6.27
CA TYR A 77 -0.03 -0.84 -4.93
C TYR A 77 -0.32 -2.34 -4.88
N ARG A 78 0.22 -3.01 -3.87
CA ARG A 78 -0.06 -4.41 -3.54
C ARG A 78 0.18 -4.65 -2.06
N LYS A 79 -0.36 -5.73 -1.49
CA LYS A 79 0.04 -6.15 -0.15
C LYS A 79 1.49 -6.65 -0.21
N LYS A 80 2.22 -6.45 0.87
CA LYS A 80 3.61 -6.91 0.96
C LYS A 80 3.67 -8.41 0.67
N GLY A 81 4.59 -8.81 -0.22
CA GLY A 81 4.77 -10.20 -0.65
C GLY A 81 3.83 -10.69 -1.76
N GLU A 82 2.82 -9.91 -2.15
CA GLU A 82 2.04 -10.23 -3.35
C GLU A 82 2.85 -9.90 -4.61
N GLU A 83 2.63 -10.65 -5.69
CA GLU A 83 3.35 -10.40 -6.95
C GLU A 83 2.69 -9.31 -7.79
N ALA A 84 1.36 -9.31 -7.87
CA ALA A 84 0.60 -8.45 -8.78
C ALA A 84 0.27 -7.08 -8.16
N TYR A 85 0.52 -6.00 -8.91
CA TYR A 85 0.08 -4.66 -8.56
C TYR A 85 -1.37 -4.42 -9.02
N GLN A 86 -2.16 -3.83 -8.12
CA GLN A 86 -3.40 -3.15 -8.43
C GLN A 86 -3.13 -1.67 -8.71
N SER A 87 -4.09 -0.95 -9.30
CA SER A 87 -3.93 0.48 -9.56
C SER A 87 -5.17 1.31 -9.26
N LEU A 88 -4.96 2.50 -8.69
CA LEU A 88 -5.98 3.52 -8.47
C LEU A 88 -5.54 4.85 -9.10
N SER A 89 -6.50 5.59 -9.65
CA SER A 89 -6.26 6.94 -10.17
C SER A 89 -6.55 7.97 -9.08
N PHE A 90 -5.71 8.98 -8.97
CA PHE A 90 -6.05 10.14 -8.15
C PHE A 90 -7.07 11.03 -8.86
N GLU A 91 -7.94 11.62 -8.07
CA GLU A 91 -8.86 12.67 -8.49
C GLU A 91 -8.23 14.05 -8.24
N LYS A 92 -8.37 14.96 -9.21
CA LYS A 92 -7.92 16.35 -9.05
C LYS A 92 -8.89 17.07 -8.12
N LEU A 93 -8.44 17.42 -6.92
CA LEU A 93 -9.23 18.14 -5.92
C LEU A 93 -9.30 19.65 -6.21
N ARG A 94 -8.18 20.25 -6.65
CA ARG A 94 -8.08 21.69 -6.97
C ARG A 94 -6.91 21.98 -7.91
N GLY A 95 -6.94 23.15 -8.54
CA GLY A 95 -5.93 23.63 -9.49
C GLY A 95 -6.46 23.71 -10.92
N ASP A 96 -5.55 23.73 -11.89
CA ASP A 96 -5.85 23.80 -13.32
C ASP A 96 -5.21 22.63 -14.08
N GLU A 97 -5.15 22.72 -15.41
CA GLU A 97 -4.55 21.70 -16.28
C GLU A 97 -3.05 21.55 -16.06
N LYS A 98 -2.34 22.64 -15.71
CA LYS A 98 -0.89 22.66 -15.54
C LYS A 98 -0.46 22.32 -14.12
N LYS A 99 -1.26 22.61 -13.10
CA LYS A 99 -0.92 22.35 -11.70
C LYS A 99 -2.14 21.99 -10.88
N GLY A 100 -2.06 20.91 -10.11
CA GLY A 100 -3.16 20.48 -9.25
C GLY A 100 -2.73 19.79 -7.96
N VAL A 101 -3.67 19.77 -7.02
CA VAL A 101 -3.63 18.88 -5.85
C VAL A 101 -4.53 17.70 -6.15
N TYR A 102 -3.99 16.51 -6.00
CA TYR A 102 -4.60 15.23 -6.35
C TYR A 102 -4.82 14.43 -5.08
N ARG A 103 -5.96 13.74 -4.98
CA ARG A 103 -6.31 12.90 -3.83
C ARG A 103 -6.82 11.54 -4.27
N LEU A 104 -6.56 10.51 -3.47
CA LEU A 104 -7.24 9.22 -3.58
C LEU A 104 -7.42 8.60 -2.20
N SER A 105 -8.27 7.58 -2.17
CA SER A 105 -8.48 6.73 -1.00
C SER A 105 -8.22 5.26 -1.37
N ILE A 106 -7.43 4.56 -0.55
CA ILE A 106 -7.23 3.11 -0.64
C ILE A 106 -8.21 2.42 0.33
N PRO A 107 -9.08 1.52 -0.16
CA PRO A 107 -10.04 0.82 0.68
C PRO A 107 -9.36 -0.01 1.78
N ARG A 108 -9.95 -0.05 2.98
CA ARG A 108 -9.37 -0.76 4.14
C ARG A 108 -9.05 -2.24 3.93
N LEU A 109 -9.80 -2.94 3.06
CA LEU A 109 -9.63 -4.38 2.79
C LEU A 109 -8.38 -4.67 1.95
N GLU A 110 -7.85 -3.64 1.29
CA GLU A 110 -6.63 -3.70 0.51
C GLU A 110 -5.40 -3.51 1.38
N VAL A 111 -5.54 -2.95 2.58
CA VAL A 111 -4.44 -2.71 3.52
C VAL A 111 -4.16 -3.98 4.31
N GLY A 112 -3.09 -4.69 3.90
CA GLY A 112 -2.61 -5.86 4.64
C GLY A 112 -2.12 -5.52 6.05
N PRO A 113 -2.01 -6.51 6.95
CA PRO A 113 -1.54 -6.30 8.33
C PRO A 113 -0.11 -5.74 8.39
N GLU A 114 0.72 -6.04 7.39
CA GLU A 114 2.07 -5.51 7.26
C GLU A 114 2.12 -4.14 6.58
N GLY A 115 1.06 -3.73 5.88
CA GLY A 115 1.02 -2.52 5.07
C GLY A 115 1.02 -2.78 3.56
N LEU A 116 1.52 -1.81 2.80
CA LEU A 116 1.44 -1.78 1.34
C LEU A 116 2.78 -1.46 0.69
N GLU A 117 3.08 -2.18 -0.37
CA GLU A 117 4.12 -1.82 -1.33
C GLU A 117 3.51 -1.02 -2.48
N TYR A 118 4.14 0.08 -2.89
CA TYR A 118 3.55 0.95 -3.89
C TYR A 118 4.56 1.81 -4.67
N TYR A 119 4.11 2.33 -5.80
CA TYR A 119 4.79 3.40 -6.53
C TYR A 119 3.75 4.32 -7.20
N LEU A 120 4.16 5.53 -7.54
CA LEU A 120 3.31 6.54 -8.15
C LEU A 120 3.80 6.85 -9.56
N VAL A 121 2.88 7.09 -10.48
CA VAL A 121 3.17 7.55 -11.85
C VAL A 121 2.35 8.79 -12.15
N ALA A 122 3.03 9.90 -12.44
CA ALA A 122 2.41 11.10 -13.03
C ALA A 122 2.74 11.14 -14.52
N GLU A 123 1.76 11.37 -15.37
CA GLU A 123 1.91 11.46 -16.83
C GLU A 123 1.33 12.79 -17.35
N ASN A 124 2.03 13.47 -18.24
CA ASN A 124 1.54 14.68 -18.90
C ASN A 124 0.78 14.39 -20.20
N VAL A 125 0.22 15.42 -20.82
CA VAL A 125 -0.55 15.29 -22.09
C VAL A 125 0.31 14.90 -23.29
N SER A 126 1.63 14.98 -23.20
CA SER A 126 2.59 14.56 -24.24
C SER A 126 3.10 13.13 -24.00
N GLY A 127 2.71 12.49 -22.89
CA GLY A 127 3.08 11.12 -22.53
C GLY A 127 4.36 11.00 -21.71
N ASN A 128 5.00 12.11 -21.32
CA ASN A 128 6.17 12.08 -20.44
C ASN A 128 5.74 11.69 -19.02
N ARG A 129 6.58 10.90 -18.34
CA ARG A 129 6.25 10.28 -17.05
C ARG A 129 7.28 10.58 -15.98
N THR A 130 6.78 10.84 -14.78
CA THR A 130 7.57 10.84 -13.55
C THR A 130 7.11 9.70 -12.67
N VAL A 131 8.06 8.89 -12.20
CA VAL A 131 7.80 7.75 -11.32
C VAL A 131 8.41 8.04 -9.95
N LYS A 132 7.65 7.81 -8.88
CA LYS A 132 8.16 7.87 -7.50
C LYS A 132 8.06 6.48 -6.86
N GLY A 133 9.22 5.90 -6.53
CA GLY A 133 9.37 4.46 -6.33
C GLY A 133 9.56 3.73 -7.67
N GLU A 134 9.63 2.40 -7.64
CA GLU A 134 9.69 1.57 -8.85
C GLU A 134 8.98 0.23 -8.61
N ALA A 135 8.50 -0.44 -9.66
CA ALA A 135 7.85 -1.74 -9.51
C ALA A 135 8.79 -2.82 -8.92
N LEU A 136 10.10 -2.75 -9.20
CA LEU A 136 11.11 -3.67 -8.65
C LEU A 136 11.70 -3.18 -7.31
N ARG A 137 11.46 -1.91 -6.97
CA ARG A 137 11.94 -1.27 -5.73
C ARG A 137 10.83 -0.38 -5.18
N PRO A 138 9.71 -0.98 -4.73
CA PRO A 138 8.56 -0.20 -4.31
C PRO A 138 8.87 0.59 -3.05
N LEU A 139 8.12 1.68 -2.86
CA LEU A 139 7.99 2.32 -1.57
C LEU A 139 7.15 1.44 -0.66
N PHE A 140 7.32 1.60 0.64
CA PHE A 140 6.60 0.83 1.65
C PHE A 140 5.88 1.75 2.63
N MET A 141 4.56 1.62 2.74
CA MET A 141 3.77 2.21 3.81
C MET A 141 3.48 1.12 4.84
N ARG A 142 4.11 1.23 6.01
CA ARG A 142 3.92 0.28 7.11
C ARG A 142 2.60 0.56 7.82
N ALA A 143 1.75 -0.46 7.93
CA ALA A 143 0.53 -0.41 8.73
C ALA A 143 0.82 -0.63 10.22
N ILE A 144 0.21 0.18 11.07
CA ILE A 144 0.15 -0.05 12.52
C ILE A 144 -1.15 -0.82 12.78
N LEU A 145 -1.04 -2.02 13.34
CA LEU A 145 -2.21 -2.77 13.76
C LEU A 145 -2.90 -2.06 14.93
N PRO A 146 -4.24 -1.93 14.93
CA PRO A 146 -4.95 -1.42 16.09
C PRO A 146 -4.67 -2.33 17.28
N LYS A 147 -4.52 -1.70 18.44
CA LYS A 147 -4.29 -2.35 19.72
C LYS A 147 -5.58 -3.12 20.10
N PRO A 148 -5.55 -4.35 20.69
CA PRO A 148 -6.75 -5.14 20.88
C PRO A 148 -7.64 -4.44 21.89
N THR A 149 -8.94 -4.55 21.66
CA THR A 149 -9.89 -4.24 22.71
C THR A 149 -9.76 -5.26 23.85
N LEU A 150 -10.11 -4.86 25.07
CA LEU A 150 -10.21 -5.77 26.22
C LEU A 150 -11.03 -7.03 25.88
N LYS A 151 -12.14 -6.84 25.16
CA LYS A 151 -13.03 -7.92 24.72
C LYS A 151 -12.34 -8.93 23.79
N GLU A 152 -11.49 -8.46 22.88
CA GLU A 152 -10.74 -9.34 21.98
C GLU A 152 -9.63 -10.10 22.71
N ALA A 153 -8.92 -9.44 23.61
CA ALA A 153 -7.89 -10.07 24.45
C ALA A 153 -8.52 -11.14 25.35
N GLN A 154 -9.62 -10.81 26.04
CA GLN A 154 -10.36 -11.74 26.88
C GLN A 154 -10.82 -12.96 26.08
N ARG A 155 -11.42 -12.76 24.90
CA ARG A 155 -11.87 -13.87 24.05
C ARG A 155 -10.72 -14.81 23.66
N ARG A 156 -9.53 -14.28 23.39
CA ARG A 156 -8.36 -15.12 23.08
C ARG A 156 -7.89 -15.92 24.27
N PHE A 157 -7.87 -15.32 25.47
CA PHE A 157 -7.51 -16.05 26.68
C PHE A 157 -8.55 -17.11 27.06
N GLU A 158 -9.85 -16.82 26.89
CA GLU A 158 -10.92 -17.82 27.06
C GLU A 158 -10.76 -18.98 26.08
N TRP A 159 -10.39 -18.71 24.82
CA TRP A 159 -10.13 -19.77 23.86
C TRP A 159 -8.92 -20.63 24.25
N LEU A 160 -7.83 -20.02 24.74
CA LEU A 160 -6.70 -20.79 25.27
C LEU A 160 -7.10 -21.62 26.51
N LYS A 161 -7.99 -21.09 27.35
CA LYS A 161 -8.55 -21.79 28.51
C LYS A 161 -9.31 -23.04 28.06
N GLU A 162 -10.19 -22.89 27.08
CA GLU A 162 -11.00 -23.97 26.50
C GLU A 162 -10.11 -25.05 25.90
N ALA A 163 -9.13 -24.68 25.06
CA ALA A 163 -8.17 -25.62 24.49
C ALA A 163 -7.40 -26.42 25.56
N TRP A 164 -7.01 -25.77 26.66
CA TRP A 164 -6.39 -26.47 27.80
C TRP A 164 -7.36 -27.44 28.46
N GLU A 165 -8.59 -27.01 28.78
CA GLU A 165 -9.61 -27.85 29.43
C GLU A 165 -10.03 -29.05 28.57
N GLU A 166 -10.03 -28.90 27.24
CA GLU A 166 -10.23 -29.95 26.24
C GLU A 166 -8.99 -30.80 25.98
N LYS A 167 -7.82 -30.37 26.49
CA LYS A 167 -6.51 -30.99 26.29
C LYS A 167 -6.07 -31.02 24.82
N ASP A 168 -6.49 -30.03 24.04
CA ASP A 168 -6.12 -29.88 22.64
C ASP A 168 -4.77 -29.16 22.53
N LEU A 169 -3.70 -29.95 22.52
CA LEU A 169 -2.34 -29.42 22.45
C LEU A 169 -2.05 -28.72 21.10
N ASP A 170 -2.69 -29.17 20.02
CA ASP A 170 -2.48 -28.59 18.69
C ASP A 170 -3.14 -27.21 18.59
N GLU A 171 -4.35 -27.06 19.14
CA GLU A 171 -5.02 -25.76 19.26
C GLU A 171 -4.23 -24.81 20.18
N MET A 172 -3.71 -25.30 21.31
CA MET A 172 -2.84 -24.48 22.17
C MET A 172 -1.57 -24.01 21.44
N ARG A 173 -0.95 -24.84 20.59
CA ARG A 173 0.21 -24.44 19.75
C ARG A 173 -0.18 -23.44 18.66
N ALA A 174 -1.39 -23.53 18.13
CA ALA A 174 -1.91 -22.56 17.16
C ALA A 174 -2.10 -21.18 17.82
N LEU A 175 -2.66 -21.16 19.03
CA LEU A 175 -2.98 -19.95 19.79
C LEU A 175 -1.79 -19.32 20.53
N SER A 176 -0.71 -20.06 20.77
CA SER A 176 0.40 -19.62 21.63
C SER A 176 1.79 -19.98 21.11
N GLU A 177 2.79 -19.19 21.51
CA GLU A 177 4.21 -19.52 21.35
C GLU A 177 4.64 -20.39 22.53
N MET A 178 4.43 -21.70 22.39
CA MET A 178 4.71 -22.67 23.44
C MET A 178 6.14 -23.21 23.35
N PRO A 179 7.01 -22.97 24.35
CA PRO A 179 8.34 -23.57 24.37
C PRO A 179 8.27 -25.08 24.54
N ALA A 180 9.18 -25.83 23.93
CA ALA A 180 9.21 -27.31 23.99
C ALA A 180 9.13 -27.89 25.43
N PRO A 181 9.82 -27.34 26.46
CA PRO A 181 9.65 -27.84 27.83
C PRO A 181 8.23 -27.67 28.39
N ARG A 182 7.52 -26.62 27.97
CA ARG A 182 6.14 -26.34 28.42
C ARG A 182 5.14 -27.24 27.70
N GLU A 183 5.38 -27.50 26.41
CA GLU A 183 4.61 -28.46 25.64
C GLU A 183 4.71 -29.87 26.22
N GLU A 184 5.93 -30.31 26.53
CA GLU A 184 6.18 -31.60 27.18
C GLU A 184 5.48 -31.69 28.55
N PHE A 185 5.50 -30.60 29.33
CA PHE A 185 4.74 -30.51 30.57
C PHE A 185 3.23 -30.69 30.34
N PHE A 186 2.63 -30.01 29.37
CA PHE A 186 1.20 -30.14 29.09
C PHE A 186 0.85 -31.53 28.58
N ARG A 187 1.69 -32.12 27.72
CA ARG A 187 1.53 -33.50 27.28
C ARG A 187 1.45 -34.46 28.48
N LEU A 188 2.42 -34.38 29.39
CA LEU A 188 2.43 -35.20 30.60
C LEU A 188 1.23 -34.91 31.52
N LEU A 189 0.84 -33.64 31.67
CA LEU A 189 -0.33 -33.26 32.46
C LEU A 189 -1.61 -33.88 31.87
N PHE A 190 -1.79 -33.81 30.56
CA PHE A 190 -3.00 -34.28 29.87
C PHE A 190 -3.09 -35.81 29.81
N GLU A 191 -1.94 -36.50 29.78
CA GLU A 191 -1.82 -37.95 29.90
C GLU A 191 -2.16 -38.46 31.30
N ASN A 192 -1.69 -37.77 32.35
CA ASN A 192 -1.79 -38.26 33.73
C ASN A 192 -3.09 -37.87 34.45
N TYR A 193 -3.75 -36.80 34.01
CA TYR A 193 -4.93 -36.28 34.68
C TYR A 193 -6.14 -36.40 33.77
N ARG A 194 -7.24 -36.94 34.29
CA ARG A 194 -8.52 -37.04 33.56
C ARG A 194 -9.13 -35.67 33.28
N SER A 195 -9.04 -34.73 34.22
CA SER A 195 -9.50 -33.36 34.01
C SER A 195 -8.58 -32.34 34.67
N VAL A 196 -8.47 -31.17 34.03
CA VAL A 196 -7.73 -30.01 34.50
C VAL A 196 -8.67 -28.82 34.35
N GLN A 197 -9.13 -28.24 35.47
CA GLN A 197 -9.98 -27.05 35.45
C GLN A 197 -9.16 -25.82 35.77
N LEU A 198 -9.39 -24.76 34.99
CA LEU A 198 -8.67 -23.51 35.14
C LEU A 198 -9.55 -22.40 35.67
N GLU A 199 -8.92 -21.51 36.43
CA GLU A 199 -9.41 -20.18 36.73
C GLU A 199 -8.52 -19.17 36.00
N MET A 200 -9.14 -18.19 35.34
CA MET A 200 -8.43 -17.14 34.60
C MET A 200 -8.65 -15.80 35.28
N THR A 201 -7.58 -15.04 35.49
CA THR A 201 -7.63 -13.65 35.95
C THR A 201 -6.92 -12.76 34.95
N LEU A 202 -7.58 -11.71 34.47
CA LEU A 202 -6.98 -10.74 33.57
C LEU A 202 -6.11 -9.75 34.36
N GLU A 203 -4.96 -9.38 33.80
CA GLU A 203 -4.04 -8.41 34.37
C GLU A 203 -3.88 -7.20 33.43
N GLU A 204 -4.22 -6.01 33.93
CA GLU A 204 -4.00 -4.74 33.25
C GLU A 204 -2.52 -4.31 33.37
N ALA A 205 -1.92 -3.84 32.28
CA ALA A 205 -0.64 -3.14 32.35
C ALA A 205 -0.89 -1.64 32.55
N ASP A 206 -0.48 -1.15 33.71
CA ASP A 206 -0.42 0.27 33.99
C ASP A 206 0.96 0.82 33.61
N ARG A 207 0.98 1.73 32.63
CA ARG A 207 1.94 2.84 32.46
C ARG A 207 1.46 3.72 31.30
N ASP A 208 1.00 4.92 31.66
CA ASP A 208 0.54 5.99 30.79
C ASP A 208 -0.68 5.67 29.91
N GLY A 209 -1.85 5.69 30.55
CA GLY A 209 -3.07 6.28 29.98
C GLY A 209 -3.50 5.75 28.61
N ASP A 210 -3.79 4.45 28.51
CA ASP A 210 -4.70 3.88 27.52
C ASP A 210 -5.02 2.44 27.95
N ASP A 211 -6.13 2.23 28.66
CA ASP A 211 -6.63 0.99 29.30
C ASP A 211 -6.29 -0.31 28.55
N ARG A 212 -5.42 -1.19 29.09
CA ARG A 212 -5.12 -2.51 28.46
C ARG A 212 -4.75 -3.62 29.41
N VAL A 213 -5.50 -4.72 29.31
CA VAL A 213 -5.05 -6.06 29.68
C VAL A 213 -4.01 -6.54 28.68
N VAL A 214 -2.80 -6.81 29.17
CA VAL A 214 -1.70 -7.36 28.36
C VAL A 214 -1.34 -8.79 28.76
N ALA A 215 -1.91 -9.26 29.87
CA ALA A 215 -1.62 -10.56 30.43
C ALA A 215 -2.86 -11.20 31.05
N ALA A 216 -2.82 -12.52 31.13
CA ALA A 216 -3.76 -13.31 31.90
C ALA A 216 -2.96 -14.30 32.77
N ARG A 217 -3.46 -14.53 33.96
CA ARG A 217 -2.98 -15.57 34.86
C ARG A 217 -3.98 -16.70 34.84
N PHE A 218 -3.51 -17.88 34.44
CA PHE A 218 -4.23 -19.13 34.56
C PHE A 218 -3.80 -19.81 35.85
N MET A 219 -4.76 -20.27 36.62
CA MET A 219 -4.53 -21.05 37.83
C MET A 219 -5.27 -22.37 37.73
N ILE A 220 -4.60 -23.47 38.03
CA ILE A 220 -5.26 -24.78 38.08
C ILE A 220 -6.09 -24.83 39.36
N LYS A 221 -7.41 -24.81 39.18
CA LYS A 221 -8.37 -24.83 40.28
C LYS A 221 -8.63 -26.24 40.80
N SER A 222 -8.66 -27.21 39.89
CA SER A 222 -8.96 -28.59 40.22
C SER A 222 -8.29 -29.55 39.24
N LEU A 223 -7.75 -30.63 39.78
CA LEU A 223 -7.23 -31.76 39.02
C LEU A 223 -7.95 -33.02 39.44
N VAL A 224 -8.23 -33.87 38.46
CA VAL A 224 -8.73 -35.23 38.70
C VAL A 224 -7.76 -36.20 38.05
N ASP A 225 -7.20 -37.13 38.83
CA ASP A 225 -6.30 -38.16 38.30
C ASP A 225 -7.06 -39.19 37.42
N ALA A 226 -6.33 -40.13 36.83
CA ALA A 226 -6.91 -41.20 36.03
C ALA A 226 -7.92 -42.09 36.79
N GLN A 227 -7.78 -42.17 38.13
CA GLN A 227 -8.62 -42.96 39.01
C GLN A 227 -9.87 -42.19 39.49
N GLY A 228 -9.97 -40.90 39.18
CA GLY A 228 -11.11 -40.06 39.58
C GLY A 228 -10.92 -39.31 40.90
N ASN A 229 -9.73 -39.36 41.52
CA ASN A 229 -9.46 -38.66 42.76
C ASN A 229 -9.09 -37.20 42.49
N ARG A 230 -9.54 -36.32 43.38
CA ARG A 230 -9.10 -34.92 43.35
C ARG A 230 -7.65 -34.82 43.83
N VAL A 231 -6.83 -34.12 43.05
CA VAL A 231 -5.43 -33.87 43.36
C VAL A 231 -5.21 -32.39 43.60
N VAL A 232 -4.43 -32.06 44.63
CA VAL A 232 -4.00 -30.68 44.88
C VAL A 232 -2.84 -30.37 43.92
N PRO A 233 -2.93 -29.33 43.09
CA PRO A 233 -1.84 -28.93 42.20
C PRO A 233 -0.58 -28.58 42.98
N GLY A 234 0.59 -28.96 42.46
CA GLY A 234 1.87 -28.57 43.05
C GLY A 234 2.15 -27.08 42.86
N ALA A 235 2.78 -26.44 43.86
CA ALA A 235 3.03 -24.98 43.85
C ALA A 235 3.82 -24.47 42.62
N ALA A 236 4.67 -25.31 42.03
CA ALA A 236 5.54 -24.94 40.91
C ALA A 236 4.81 -24.79 39.55
N TRP A 237 3.59 -25.33 39.42
CA TRP A 237 2.83 -25.32 38.16
C TRP A 237 1.34 -25.06 38.36
N ALA A 238 0.95 -24.68 39.58
CA ALA A 238 -0.41 -24.27 39.90
C ALA A 238 -0.82 -22.98 39.17
N THR A 239 0.16 -22.17 38.72
CA THR A 239 -0.08 -20.92 38.02
C THR A 239 0.75 -20.84 36.74
N ALA A 240 0.13 -20.36 35.67
CA ALA A 240 0.80 -20.01 34.43
C ALA A 240 0.40 -18.58 34.07
N ARG A 241 1.39 -17.72 33.87
CA ARG A 241 1.16 -16.37 33.36
C ARG A 241 1.40 -16.38 31.86
N VAL A 242 0.51 -15.71 31.15
CA VAL A 242 0.65 -15.49 29.73
C VAL A 242 0.43 -14.03 29.40
N ARG A 243 1.03 -13.59 28.31
CA ARG A 243 0.83 -12.25 27.79
C ARG A 243 0.46 -12.28 26.32
N LEU A 244 -0.34 -11.31 25.90
CA LEU A 244 -0.57 -11.04 24.49
C LEU A 244 0.39 -9.91 24.08
N PRO A 245 1.47 -10.21 23.32
CA PRO A 245 2.39 -9.18 22.86
C PRO A 245 1.69 -8.21 21.91
N PHE A 246 2.04 -6.93 22.04
CA PHE A 246 1.92 -6.01 20.92
C PHE A 246 3.15 -6.20 20.03
N PRO A 247 3.01 -6.19 18.70
CA PRO A 247 4.15 -6.22 17.81
C PRO A 247 4.98 -4.96 18.02
N GLY A 248 6.22 -5.13 18.46
CA GLY A 248 7.22 -4.07 18.57
C GLY A 248 7.95 -3.82 17.24
N ASN A 249 7.93 -4.77 16.30
CA ASN A 249 8.66 -4.66 15.03
C ASN A 249 8.00 -5.46 13.88
N GLU A 250 8.66 -5.43 12.72
CA GLU A 250 8.22 -5.90 11.40
C GLU A 250 8.19 -7.42 11.19
N ASN A 251 8.65 -8.20 12.18
CA ASN A 251 8.63 -9.67 12.14
C ASN A 251 7.68 -10.28 13.16
N GLU A 252 6.99 -9.45 13.95
CA GLU A 252 6.09 -9.90 14.99
C GLU A 252 4.66 -9.95 14.44
N THR A 253 4.21 -11.15 14.08
CA THR A 253 2.78 -11.40 13.91
C THR A 253 2.07 -11.10 15.21
N TRP A 254 1.08 -10.21 15.17
CA TRP A 254 -0.08 -10.41 16.02
C TRP A 254 -0.58 -11.83 15.80
N GLY A 255 -0.56 -12.67 16.82
CA GLY A 255 -0.89 -14.05 16.53
C GLY A 255 -0.89 -14.99 17.69
N LYS A 256 0.01 -14.80 18.66
CA LYS A 256 0.22 -15.83 19.66
C LYS A 256 0.35 -15.29 21.07
N ILE A 257 -0.32 -15.97 21.98
CA ILE A 257 -0.15 -15.80 23.41
C ILE A 257 1.26 -16.27 23.78
N ILE A 258 2.03 -15.45 24.50
CA ILE A 258 3.37 -15.80 24.96
C ILE A 258 3.26 -16.28 26.40
N TRP A 259 3.86 -17.44 26.64
CA TRP A 259 4.02 -18.05 27.94
C TRP A 259 5.19 -17.40 28.69
N GLU A 260 4.93 -16.88 29.90
CA GLU A 260 5.97 -16.38 30.82
C GLU A 260 6.44 -17.48 31.78
#